data_AF-A0A1Q2Z0G6-F1
#
_entry.id   AF-A0A1Q2Z0G6-F1
#
_cell.length_a   1.000
_cell.length_b   1.000
_cell.length_c   1.000
_cell.angle_alpha   90.00
_cell.angle_beta   90.00
_cell.angle_gamma   90.00
#
_symmetry.space_group_name_H-M   'P 1'
#
loop_
_entity.id
_entity.type
_entity.pdbx_description
1 polymer ?
#
loop_
_entity_poly.entity_id
_entity_poly.type
_entity_poly.pdbx_seq_one_letter_code
_entity_poly.pdbx_strand_id
1 'polypeptide(L)' 'MPRALFPAALARLAGEAPGDEPVPVTLRLLTLTGWAPAPSQQQPARPGSATVRLAEALGTEERGLGEATPGTPKR' A
#
# COMPACT_ATOMS: atom_id res chain seq x y z
N MET A 1 4.27 -12.00 9.53
CA MET A 1 4.78 -13.33 9.92
C MET A 1 4.52 -13.52 11.41
N PRO A 2 3.84 -14.60 11.84
CA PRO A 2 3.69 -14.90 13.26
C PRO A 2 5.07 -14.99 13.93
N ARG A 3 5.22 -14.39 15.12
CA ARG A 3 6.52 -14.37 15.84
C ARG A 3 7.12 -15.75 16.07
N ALA A 4 6.27 -16.77 16.23
CA ALA A 4 6.68 -18.14 16.51
C ALA A 4 7.08 -18.97 15.28
N LEU A 5 6.90 -18.44 14.05
CA LEU A 5 7.11 -19.21 12.81
C LEU A 5 8.52 -19.81 12.71
N PHE A 6 9.56 -18.98 12.82
CA PHE A 6 10.94 -19.43 12.65
C PHE A 6 11.44 -20.34 13.78
N PRO A 7 11.19 -20.04 15.07
CA PRO A 7 11.51 -20.97 16.16
C PRO A 7 10.85 -22.34 15.98
N ALA A 8 9.58 -22.38 15.57
CA ALA A 8 8.86 -23.64 15.34
C ALA A 8 9.42 -24.41 14.14
N ALA A 9 9.75 -23.73 13.04
CA ALA A 9 10.36 -24.35 11.87
C ALA A 9 11.76 -24.93 12.19
N LEU A 10 12.59 -24.20 12.94
CA LEU A 10 13.92 -24.65 13.37
C LEU A 10 13.87 -25.90 14.24
N ALA A 11 12.95 -25.95 15.21
CA ALA A 11 12.77 -27.12 16.08
C ALA A 11 12.42 -28.39 15.28
N ARG A 12 11.70 -28.23 14.17
CA ARG A 12 11.28 -29.33 13.31
C ARG A 12 12.40 -29.82 12.38
N LEU A 13 13.17 -28.89 11.82
CA LEU A 13 14.35 -29.22 10.99
C LEU A 13 15.44 -29.92 11.80
N ALA A 14 15.66 -29.53 13.06
CA ALA A 14 16.64 -30.18 13.92
C ALA A 14 16.38 -31.68 14.15
N GLY A 15 15.11 -32.11 14.08
CA GLY A 15 14.75 -33.53 14.22
C GLY A 15 14.95 -34.38 12.95
N GLU A 16 15.22 -33.75 11.80
CA GLU A 16 15.42 -34.43 10.51
C GLU A 16 16.90 -34.51 10.10
N ALA A 17 17.81 -33.97 10.91
CA ALA A 17 19.25 -34.08 10.69
C ALA A 17 19.72 -35.52 10.91
N PRO A 18 20.45 -36.15 9.95
CA PRO A 18 21.18 -37.37 10.23
C PRO A 18 22.38 -37.06 11.15
N GLY A 19 22.26 -37.42 12.43
CA GLY A 19 23.28 -37.10 13.42
C GLY A 19 23.39 -35.60 13.71
N ASP A 20 24.61 -35.10 13.96
CA ASP A 20 24.90 -33.67 14.21
C ASP A 20 25.18 -32.88 12.91
N GLU A 21 24.73 -33.39 11.77
CA GLU A 21 24.96 -32.72 10.48
C GLU A 21 23.99 -31.52 10.26
N PRO A 22 24.47 -30.44 9.64
CA PRO A 22 23.61 -29.31 9.31
C PRO A 22 22.60 -29.67 8.21
N VAL A 23 21.35 -29.26 8.38
CA VAL A 23 20.28 -29.49 7.38
C VAL A 23 20.32 -28.41 6.30
N PRO A 24 20.51 -28.74 5.01
CA PRO A 24 20.49 -27.77 3.93
C PRO A 24 19.06 -27.32 3.61
N VAL A 25 18.77 -26.02 3.73
CA VAL A 25 17.44 -25.46 3.45
C VAL A 25 17.55 -24.14 2.68
N THR A 26 16.78 -24.01 1.60
CA THR A 26 16.62 -22.75 0.85
C THR A 26 15.36 -22.02 1.30
N LEU A 27 15.50 -20.80 1.80
CA LEU A 27 14.39 -19.95 2.22
C LEU A 27 14.23 -18.77 1.27
N ARG A 28 12.98 -18.48 0.86
CA ARG A 28 12.63 -17.27 0.10
C ARG A 28 11.88 -16.31 1.01
N LEU A 29 12.50 -15.16 1.29
CA LEU A 29 11.91 -14.11 2.11
C LEU A 29 11.41 -12.97 1.21
N LEU A 30 10.12 -12.64 1.32
CA LEU A 30 9.58 -11.40 0.79
C LEU A 30 9.32 -10.44 1.95
N THR A 31 9.90 -9.24 1.86
CA THR A 31 9.73 -8.18 2.86
C THR A 31 8.92 -7.05 2.25
N LEU A 32 7.87 -6.63 2.94
CA LEU A 32 7.06 -5.45 2.60
C LEU A 32 7.34 -4.38 3.65
N THR A 33 7.79 -3.22 3.21
CA THR A 33 7.95 -2.03 4.06
C THR A 33 6.79 -1.08 3.81
N GLY A 34 6.30 -0.44 4.86
CA GLY A 34 5.27 0.58 4.78
C GLY A 34 5.48 1.64 5.84
N TRP A 35 4.97 2.83 5.58
CA TRP A 35 4.92 3.92 6.55
C TRP A 35 3.48 4.14 6.99
N ALA A 36 3.29 4.32 8.29
CA ALA A 36 2.05 4.82 8.83
C ALA A 36 1.96 6.33 8.52
N PRO A 37 0.75 6.86 8.25
CA PRO A 37 0.57 8.30 8.10
C PRO A 37 0.99 9.02 9.39
N ALA A 38 1.64 10.17 9.24
CA ALA A 38 1.96 11.03 10.37
C ALA A 38 0.67 11.59 10.98
N PRO A 39 0.64 11.91 12.30
CA PRO A 39 -0.50 12.58 12.91
C PRO A 39 -0.87 13.93 12.25
N SER A 40 0.12 14.57 11.59
CA SER A 40 -0.05 15.83 10.85
C SER A 40 -0.46 15.65 9.38
N GLN A 41 -0.79 14.42 8.95
CA GLN A 41 -1.26 14.15 7.60
C GLN A 41 -2.56 14.93 7.31
N GLN A 42 -2.59 15.65 6.20
CA GLN A 42 -3.81 16.33 5.76
C GLN A 42 -4.91 15.31 5.42
N GLN A 43 -6.14 15.62 5.84
CA GLN A 43 -7.30 14.82 5.48
C GLN A 43 -7.79 15.20 4.08
N PRO A 44 -8.26 14.23 3.27
CA PRO A 44 -8.85 14.54 1.97
C PRO A 44 -10.07 15.44 2.17
N ALA A 45 -10.18 16.46 1.32
CA ALA A 45 -11.36 17.34 1.30
C ALA A 45 -12.61 16.57 0.84
N ARG A 46 -13.79 17.09 1.18
CA ARG A 46 -15.07 16.49 0.75
C ARG A 46 -15.13 16.46 -0.77
N PRO A 47 -15.52 15.33 -1.41
CA PRO A 47 -15.75 15.30 -2.85
C PRO A 47 -16.69 16.44 -3.30
N GLY A 48 -16.29 17.17 -4.33
CA GLY A 48 -17.04 18.32 -4.85
C GLY A 48 -16.83 19.65 -4.09
N SER A 49 -15.95 19.73 -3.09
CA SER A 49 -15.66 20.98 -2.37
C SER A 49 -14.64 21.90 -3.04
N ALA A 50 -14.21 21.59 -4.26
CA ALA A 50 -13.24 22.40 -4.99
C ALA A 50 -13.87 23.76 -5.34
N THR A 51 -13.20 24.86 -4.96
CA THR A 51 -13.64 26.23 -5.27
C THR A 51 -12.95 26.82 -6.49
N VAL A 52 -11.87 26.18 -6.97
CA VAL A 52 -11.05 26.61 -8.10
C VAL A 52 -10.85 25.44 -9.05
N ARG A 53 -10.83 25.70 -10.36
CA ARG A 53 -10.56 24.67 -11.37
C ARG A 53 -9.07 24.34 -11.42
N LEU A 54 -8.75 23.05 -11.59
CA LEU A 54 -7.36 22.61 -11.75
C LEU A 54 -6.72 23.21 -13.02
N ALA A 55 -7.48 23.30 -14.11
CA ALA A 55 -7.04 23.93 -15.36
C ALA A 55 -6.58 25.38 -15.16
N GLU A 56 -7.30 26.15 -14.35
CA GLU A 56 -6.96 27.53 -14.01
C GLU A 56 -5.67 27.59 -13.19
N ALA A 57 -5.54 26.73 -12.17
CA ALA A 57 -4.33 26.66 -11.34
C ALA A 57 -3.08 26.23 -12.12
N LEU A 58 -3.24 25.39 -13.14
CA LEU A 58 -2.14 24.87 -13.96
C LEU A 58 -1.90 25.66 -15.26
N GLY A 59 -2.78 26.60 -15.62
CA GLY A 59 -2.70 27.34 -16.89
C GLY A 59 -2.92 26.46 -18.13
N THR A 60 -3.69 25.39 -18.01
CA THR A 60 -3.91 24.38 -19.07
C THR A 60 -5.37 24.31 -19.51
N GLU A 61 -5.63 23.87 -20.74
CA GLU A 61 -7.00 23.58 -21.20
C GLU A 61 -7.54 22.27 -20.62
N GLU A 62 -8.77 22.32 -20.11
CA GLU A 62 -9.49 21.16 -19.56
C GLU A 62 -9.98 20.24 -20.68
N ARG A 63 -9.66 18.93 -20.60
CA ARG A 63 -10.12 17.91 -21.56
C ARG A 63 -11.13 16.98 -20.88
N GLY A 64 -12.37 17.01 -21.34
CA GLY A 64 -13.44 16.15 -20.81
C GLY A 64 -13.22 14.68 -21.16
N LEU A 65 -13.58 13.78 -20.24
CA LEU A 65 -13.54 12.32 -20.43
C LEU A 65 -14.80 11.76 -21.10
N GLY A 66 -15.75 12.61 -21.51
CA GLY A 66 -17.01 12.22 -22.15
C GLY A 66 -18.13 11.81 -21.20
N GLU A 67 -17.93 11.89 -19.88
CA GLU A 67 -18.98 11.64 -18.88
C GLU A 67 -19.79 12.91 -18.54
N ALA A 68 -21.05 12.71 -18.14
CA ALA A 68 -21.92 13.80 -17.69
C ALA A 68 -21.44 14.34 -16.33
N THR A 69 -21.10 15.62 -16.29
CA THR A 69 -20.74 16.34 -15.05
C THR A 69 -21.94 16.37 -14.09
N PRO A 70 -21.83 15.86 -12.84
CA PRO A 70 -22.85 16.10 -11.84
C PRO A 70 -22.76 17.58 -11.42
N GLY A 71 -23.76 18.39 -11.81
CA GLY A 71 -23.94 19.73 -11.25
C GLY A 71 -23.94 20.92 -12.23
N THR A 72 -24.41 20.78 -13.47
CA THR A 72 -24.66 21.94 -14.33
C THR A 72 -25.72 22.85 -13.69
N PRO A 73 -25.43 24.13 -13.38
CA PRO A 73 -26.46 25.04 -12.89
C PRO A 73 -27.45 25.33 -14.03
N LYS A 74 -28.74 25.13 -13.74
CA LYS A 74 -29.85 25.46 -14.63
C LYS A 74 -29.93 26.99 -14.74
N ARG A 75 -29.60 27.55 -15.91
CA ARG A 75 -30.04 28.91 -16.28
C ARG A 75 -31.50 28.88 -16.70
#